data_AF-W4V710-F1
#
_entry.id   AF-W4V710-F1
#
_cell.length_a   1.000
_cell.length_b   1.000
_cell.length_c   1.000
_cell.angle_alpha   90.00
_cell.angle_beta   90.00
_cell.angle_gamma   90.00
#
_symmetry.space_group_name_H-M   'P 1'
#
loop_
_entity.id
_entity.type
_entity.pdbx_description
1 polymer ?
#
loop_
_entity_poly.entity_id
_entity_poly.type
_entity_poly.pdbx_seq_one_letter_code
_entity_poly.pdbx_strand_id
1 'polypeptide(L)'
;MDSVQKTEQGSYLTLEPGMINSILNNLSRQVQKLVQLGQQPIVLASPFVRLYFRRLSEQSIPGLIVLSYNELDPGVEVQSIGTVSV
;
A
#
# COMPACT_ATOMS: atom_id res chain seq x y z
N MET A 1 -5.07 6.08 24.50
CA MET A 1 -3.80 6.47 23.86
C MET A 1 -2.90 5.26 24.01
N ASP A 2 -3.24 4.15 23.35
CA ASP A 2 -2.65 2.83 23.66
C ASP A 2 -2.85 2.03 22.36
N SER A 3 -1.85 1.49 21.66
CA SER A 3 -0.62 0.88 22.15
C SER A 3 0.47 1.04 21.08
N VAL A 4 1.61 1.62 21.46
CA VAL A 4 2.83 1.59 20.63
C VAL A 4 3.86 0.76 21.39
N GLN A 5 3.97 -0.53 21.07
CA GLN A 5 5.09 -1.33 21.50
C GLN A 5 6.28 -1.00 20.60
N LYS A 6 7.25 -0.26 21.15
CA LYS A 6 8.58 -0.10 20.55
C LYS A 6 9.38 -1.37 20.86
N THR A 7 9.65 -2.18 19.84
CA THR A 7 10.63 -3.26 19.92
C THR A 7 11.83 -2.90 19.03
N GLU A 8 13.02 -3.33 19.45
CA GLU A 8 14.32 -2.96 18.87
C GLU A 8 14.56 -3.50 17.45
N GLN A 9 13.59 -4.21 16.86
CA GLN A 9 13.63 -4.76 15.49
C GLN A 9 12.63 -4.09 14.54
N GLY A 10 12.10 -2.92 14.92
CA GLY A 10 11.19 -2.12 14.12
C GLY A 10 9.74 -2.52 14.37
N SER A 11 8.97 -1.56 14.86
CA SER A 11 7.54 -1.66 15.18
C SER A 11 6.81 -2.58 14.21
N TYR A 12 6.55 -3.80 14.67
CA TYR A 12 5.63 -4.71 13.99
C TYR A 12 4.28 -3.99 14.00
N LEU A 13 3.80 -3.64 12.82
CA LEU A 13 2.39 -3.35 12.59
C LEU A 13 1.62 -4.61 13.02
N THR A 14 1.26 -4.70 14.30
CA THR A 14 0.27 -5.67 14.80
C THR A 14 -1.09 -5.19 14.30
N LEU A 15 -1.28 -5.26 12.98
CA LEU A 15 -2.58 -5.14 12.36
C LEU A 15 -3.30 -6.45 12.63
N GLU A 16 -4.52 -6.33 13.15
CA GLU A 16 -5.40 -7.48 13.30
C GLU A 16 -5.56 -8.19 11.94
N PRO A 17 -5.58 -9.53 11.88
CA PRO A 17 -5.71 -10.27 10.63
C PRO A 17 -6.90 -9.83 9.77
N GLY A 18 -8.00 -9.43 10.40
CA GLY A 18 -9.17 -8.89 9.71
C GLY A 18 -8.86 -7.59 8.94
N MET A 19 -8.06 -6.70 9.53
CA MET A 19 -7.63 -5.46 8.87
C MET A 19 -6.74 -5.76 7.66
N ILE A 20 -5.78 -6.68 7.81
CA ILE A 20 -4.90 -7.11 6.72
C ILE A 20 -5.72 -7.63 5.53
N ASN A 21 -6.69 -8.51 5.81
CA ASN A 21 -7.56 -9.06 4.79
C ASN A 21 -8.38 -7.97 4.10
N SER A 22 -8.93 -7.01 4.85
CA SER A 22 -9.65 -5.86 4.29
C SER A 22 -8.77 -5.02 3.36
N ILE A 23 -7.53 -4.71 3.77
CA ILE A 23 -6.57 -3.97 2.93
C ILE A 23 -6.30 -4.71 1.63
N LEU A 24 -5.93 -5.99 1.71
CA LEU A 24 -5.55 -6.79 0.55
C LEU A 24 -6.71 -7.00 -0.42
N ASN A 25 -7.92 -7.20 0.10
CA ASN A 25 -9.12 -7.33 -0.72
C ASN A 25 -9.47 -6.03 -1.44
N ASN A 26 -9.42 -4.89 -0.74
CA ASN A 26 -9.65 -3.58 -1.36
C ASN A 26 -8.59 -3.25 -2.41
N LEU A 27 -7.32 -3.52 -2.09
CA LEU A 27 -6.20 -3.34 -3.02
C LEU A 27 -6.40 -4.18 -4.29
N SER A 28 -6.71 -5.47 -4.14
CA SER A 28 -6.91 -6.39 -5.26
C SER A 28 -8.01 -5.91 -6.20
N ARG A 29 -9.13 -5.38 -5.66
CA ARG A 29 -10.21 -4.80 -6.48
C ARG A 29 -9.74 -3.61 -7.31
N GLN A 30 -9.00 -2.68 -6.70
CA GLN A 30 -8.49 -1.49 -7.42
C GLN A 30 -7.46 -1.87 -8.48
N VAL A 31 -6.55 -2.80 -8.15
CA VAL A 31 -5.55 -3.34 -9.08
C VAL A 31 -6.22 -4.00 -10.28
N GLN A 32 -7.20 -4.88 -10.05
CA GLN A 32 -7.93 -5.55 -11.14
C GLN A 32 -8.65 -4.56 -12.05
N LYS A 33 -9.27 -3.52 -11.49
CA LYS A 33 -9.92 -2.46 -12.27
C LYS A 33 -8.94 -1.80 -13.24
N LEU A 34 -7.71 -1.51 -12.79
CA LEU A 34 -6.71 -0.87 -13.63
C LEU A 34 -6.14 -1.78 -14.71
N VAL A 35 -5.86 -3.03 -14.35
CA VAL A 35 -5.40 -4.04 -15.29
C VAL A 35 -6.42 -4.25 -16.40
N GLN A 36 -7.73 -4.25 -16.07
CA GLN A 36 -8.80 -4.34 -17.07
C GLN A 36 -8.86 -3.13 -18.01
N LEU A 37 -8.42 -1.96 -17.55
CA LEU A 37 -8.28 -0.75 -18.37
C LEU A 37 -6.96 -0.73 -19.17
N GLY A 38 -6.14 -1.78 -19.09
CA GLY A 38 -4.82 -1.84 -19.73
C GLY A 38 -3.78 -0.92 -19.09
N GLN A 39 -4.04 -0.43 -17.87
CA GLN A 39 -3.13 0.47 -17.16
C GLN A 39 -2.29 -0.30 -16.13
N GLN A 40 -1.03 0.12 -15.97
CA GLN A 40 -0.16 -0.43 -14.94
C GLN A 40 -0.55 0.14 -13.57
N PRO A 41 -0.92 -0.71 -12.60
CA PRO A 41 -1.28 -0.26 -11.26
C PRO A 41 -0.03 0.17 -10.47
N ILE A 42 -0.08 1.37 -9.91
CA ILE A 42 0.95 1.92 -9.01
C ILE A 42 0.24 2.39 -7.74
N VAL A 43 0.75 1.98 -6.58
CA VAL A 43 0.28 2.48 -5.29
C VAL A 43 1.20 3.58 -4.80
N LEU A 44 0.62 4.72 -4.46
CA LEU A 44 1.30 5.78 -3.71
C LEU A 44 0.99 5.67 -2.22
N ALA A 45 2.05 5.64 -1.41
CA ALA A 45 1.99 5.51 0.03
C ALA A 45 2.79 6.62 0.73
N SER A 46 2.54 6.84 2.02
CA SER A 46 3.44 7.72 2.80
C SER A 46 4.81 7.06 2.99
N PRO A 47 5.91 7.84 3.05
CA PRO A 47 7.26 7.29 3.20
C PRO A 47 7.40 6.32 4.38
N PHE A 48 6.73 6.60 5.49
CA PHE A 48 6.78 5.79 6.70
C PHE A 48 6.10 4.42 6.57
N VAL A 49 5.07 4.29 5.71
CA VAL A 49 4.32 3.03 5.54
C VAL A 49 4.68 2.28 4.26
N ARG A 50 5.35 2.93 3.30
CA ARG A 50 5.66 2.39 1.96
C ARG A 50 6.33 1.02 2.00
N LEU A 51 7.40 0.86 2.80
CA LEU A 51 8.12 -0.41 2.89
C LEU A 51 7.22 -1.54 3.42
N TYR A 52 6.47 -1.25 4.48
CA TYR A 52 5.58 -2.22 5.12
C TYR A 52 4.42 -2.61 4.21
N PHE A 53 3.81 -1.64 3.55
CA PHE A 53 2.74 -1.88 2.58
C PHE A 53 3.24 -2.72 1.41
N ARG A 54 4.43 -2.42 0.86
CA ARG A 54 5.06 -3.23 -0.20
C ARG A 54 5.25 -4.68 0.23
N ARG A 55 5.78 -4.91 1.44
CA ARG A 55 5.97 -6.28 1.98
C ARG A 55 4.64 -7.01 2.17
N LEU A 56 3.62 -6.31 2.63
CA LEU A 56 2.27 -6.85 2.81
C LEU A 56 1.64 -7.21 1.46
N SER A 57 1.66 -6.27 0.51
CA SER A 57 1.02 -6.45 -0.80
C SER A 57 1.73 -7.48 -1.67
N GLU A 58 3.05 -7.62 -1.57
CA GLU A 58 3.83 -8.54 -2.41
C GLU A 58 3.43 -10.01 -2.21
N GLN A 59 2.96 -10.38 -1.01
CA GLN A 59 2.48 -11.73 -0.74
C GLN A 59 1.24 -12.10 -1.56
N SER A 60 0.41 -11.11 -1.91
CA SER A 60 -0.85 -11.33 -2.61
C SER A 60 -0.83 -10.86 -4.06
N ILE A 61 -0.03 -9.85 -4.38
CA ILE A 61 0.06 -9.23 -5.70
C ILE A 61 1.55 -9.04 -6.06
N PRO A 62 2.23 -10.13 -6.47
CA PRO A 62 3.63 -10.07 -6.86
C PRO A 62 3.86 -9.06 -7.98
N GLY A 63 4.91 -8.25 -7.84
CA GLY A 63 5.30 -7.26 -8.84
C GLY A 63 4.50 -5.95 -8.81
N LEU A 64 3.60 -5.75 -7.83
CA LEU A 64 2.90 -4.47 -7.66
C LEU A 64 3.88 -3.33 -7.33
N ILE A 65 3.89 -2.28 -8.14
CA ILE A 65 4.74 -1.12 -7.88
C ILE A 65 4.14 -0.30 -6.73
N VAL A 66 4.93 -0.10 -5.68
CA VAL A 66 4.57 0.76 -4.54
C VAL A 66 5.64 1.84 -4.43
N LEU A 67 5.23 3.10 -4.53
CA LEU A 67 6.08 4.26 -4.41
C LEU A 67 5.67 5.11 -3.21
N SER A 68 6.62 5.87 -2.68
CA SER A 68 6.32 6.95 -1.75
C SER A 68 6.18 8.28 -2.49
N TYR A 69 5.45 9.23 -1.91
CA TYR A 69 5.37 10.59 -2.46
C TYR A 69 6.75 11.25 -2.63
N ASN A 70 7.75 10.87 -1.84
CA ASN A 70 9.12 11.41 -1.93
C ASN A 70 9.93 10.85 -3.10
N GLU A 71 9.44 9.81 -3.78
CA GLU A 71 10.10 9.18 -4.93
C GLU A 71 9.61 9.76 -6.26
N LEU A 72 8.67 10.70 -6.22
CA LEU A 72 8.13 11.36 -7.39
C LEU A 72 8.94 12.62 -7.71
N ASP A 73 9.21 12.84 -9.00
CA ASP A 73 9.74 14.12 -9.45
C ASP A 73 8.74 15.24 -9.14
N PRO A 74 9.19 16.43 -8.66
CA PRO A 74 8.30 17.53 -8.28
C PRO A 74 7.38 18.03 -9.40
N GLY A 75 7.72 17.78 -10.66
CA GLY A 75 6.93 18.16 -11.83
C GLY A 75 5.91 17.11 -12.29
N VAL A 76 5.82 15.96 -11.61
CA VAL A 76 4.88 14.90 -11.98
C VAL A 76 3.48 15.24 -11.47
N GLU A 77 2.52 15.27 -12.38
CA GLU A 77 1.10 15.33 -12.01
C GLU A 77 0.61 13.93 -11.64
N VAL A 78 -0.01 13.83 -10.46
CA VAL A 78 -0.58 12.58 -9.95
C VAL A 78 -2.09 12.66 -10.01
N GLN A 79 -2.71 11.72 -10.71
CA GLN A 79 -4.16 11.53 -10.65
C GLN A 79 -4.49 10.28 -9.85
N SER A 80 -5.20 10.46 -8.74
CA SER A 80 -5.77 9.33 -8.01
C SER A 80 -7.01 8.81 -8.72
N ILE A 81 -6.96 7.52 -9.03
CA ILE A 81 -7.97 6.72 -9.74
C ILE A 81 -8.76 5.82 -8.78
N GLY A 82 -8.33 5.77 -7.52
CA GLY A 82 -8.93 4.99 -6.44
C GLY A 82 -8.13 5.11 -5.15
N THR A 83 -8.75 4.74 -4.03
CA THR A 83 -8.12 4.70 -2.71
C THR A 83 -8.39 3.35 -2.07
N VAL A 84 -7.39 2.82 -1.36
CA VAL A 84 -7.53 1.60 -0.56
C VAL A 84 -8.02 2.00 0.83
N SER A 85 -9.32 1.82 1.09
CA SER A 85 -9.93 2.03 2.41
C SER A 85 -10.03 0.71 3.17
N VAL A 86 -9.96 0.77 4.51
CA VAL A 86 -10.22 -0.34 5.44
C VAL A 86 -11.60 -0.25 6.03
#